data_AF-A0A2E1X5P6-F1
#
_entry.id   AF-A0A2E1X5P6-F1
#
_cell.length_a   1.000
_cell.length_b   1.000
_cell.length_c   1.000
_cell.angle_alpha   90.00
_cell.angle_beta   90.00
_cell.angle_gamma   90.00
#
_symmetry.space_group_name_H-M   'P 1'
#
loop_
_entity.id
_entity.type
_entity.pdbx_description
1 polymer ?
#
loop_
_entity_poly.entity_id
_entity_poly.type
_entity_poly.pdbx_seq_one_letter_code
_entity_poly.pdbx_strand_id
1 'polypeptide(L)'
;MGTFHDDMGELHGITVVVSQHDGCTWIGRCHSEDDVEVILHDADQHDPAMSDENTEQWLQRARRFGHWPRVSTIRIPRPQVSSLVRLAEISAS
;
A
#
# COMPACT_ATOMS: atom_id res chain seq x y z
N MET A 1 -13.75 6.97 -31.69
CA MET A 1 -13.37 5.60 -31.33
C MET A 1 -11.87 5.61 -31.06
N GLY A 2 -11.47 5.39 -29.81
CA GLY A 2 -10.08 5.46 -29.34
C GLY A 2 -10.06 5.19 -27.85
N THR A 3 -10.05 3.91 -27.47
CA THR A 3 -9.97 3.44 -26.09
C THR A 3 -8.52 3.41 -25.67
N PHE A 4 -8.08 4.43 -24.94
CA PHE A 4 -6.89 4.31 -24.09
C PHE A 4 -7.36 3.72 -22.76
N HIS A 5 -7.30 2.40 -22.62
CA HIS A 5 -7.24 1.78 -21.31
C HIS A 5 -5.75 1.64 -21.00
N ASP A 6 -5.19 2.63 -20.31
CA ASP A 6 -3.94 2.44 -19.56
C ASP A 6 -4.33 1.60 -18.34
N ASP A 7 -4.10 0.29 -18.43
CA ASP A 7 -4.43 -0.77 -17.45
C ASP A 7 -3.81 -0.58 -16.04
N MET A 8 -3.23 0.58 -15.73
CA MET A 8 -2.39 0.77 -14.56
C MET A 8 -3.01 1.65 -13.45
N GLY A 9 -4.21 2.20 -13.66
CA GLY A 9 -4.92 3.01 -12.66
C GLY A 9 -4.21 4.32 -12.28
N GLU A 10 -4.91 5.21 -11.57
CA GLU A 10 -4.37 6.53 -11.17
C GLU A 10 -3.22 6.45 -10.14
N LEU A 11 -2.96 5.27 -9.59
CA LEU A 11 -1.96 5.02 -8.57
C LEU A 11 -0.67 4.39 -9.11
N HIS A 12 -0.58 4.08 -10.40
CA HIS A 12 0.62 3.46 -10.97
C HIS A 12 1.90 4.22 -10.64
N GLY A 13 2.90 3.51 -10.12
CA GLY A 13 4.20 4.06 -9.76
C GLY A 13 4.22 4.89 -8.47
N ILE A 14 3.06 5.14 -7.84
CA ILE A 14 2.94 5.91 -6.61
C ILE A 14 3.17 5.01 -5.40
N THR A 15 3.88 5.52 -4.38
CA THR A 15 3.96 4.85 -3.09
C THR A 15 2.62 4.98 -2.37
N VAL A 16 1.97 3.83 -2.14
CA VAL A 16 0.65 3.73 -1.54
C VAL A 16 0.69 2.96 -0.23
N VAL A 17 -0.36 3.13 0.55
CA VAL A 17 -0.67 2.37 1.75
C VAL A 17 -1.90 1.51 1.46
N VAL A 18 -1.78 0.21 1.68
CA VAL A 18 -2.89 -0.74 1.62
C VAL A 18 -3.17 -1.21 3.03
N SER A 19 -4.32 -0.83 3.57
CA SER A 19 -4.82 -1.38 4.83
C SER A 19 -5.68 -2.60 4.54
N GLN A 20 -5.54 -3.65 5.36
CA GLN A 20 -6.37 -4.84 5.27
C GLN A 20 -7.42 -4.89 6.39
N HIS A 21 -8.45 -5.73 6.22
CA HIS A 21 -9.51 -5.89 7.21
C HIS A 21 -9.06 -6.55 8.52
N ASP A 22 -7.96 -7.29 8.50
CA ASP A 22 -7.35 -7.93 9.67
C ASP A 22 -6.41 -7.00 10.46
N GLY A 23 -6.21 -5.76 9.99
CA GLY A 23 -5.32 -4.78 10.58
C GLY A 23 -3.90 -4.79 10.02
N CYS A 24 -3.52 -5.78 9.21
CA CYS A 24 -2.25 -5.75 8.49
C CYS A 24 -2.22 -4.57 7.53
N THR A 25 -1.06 -3.92 7.42
CA THR A 25 -0.88 -2.76 6.54
C THR A 25 0.37 -2.93 5.70
N TRP A 26 0.29 -2.57 4.42
CA TRP A 26 1.39 -2.61 3.48
C TRP A 26 1.70 -1.21 2.97
N ILE A 27 2.99 -0.92 2.79
CA ILE A 27 3.46 0.22 2.00
C ILE A 27 4.23 -0.34 0.82
N GLY A 28 4.01 0.20 -0.38
CA GLY A 28 4.80 -0.17 -1.55
C GLY A 28 4.48 0.70 -2.74
N ARG A 29 5.23 0.50 -3.82
CA ARG A 29 4.98 1.18 -5.09
C ARG A 29 3.88 0.43 -5.84
N CYS A 30 2.74 1.08 -6.07
CA CYS A 30 1.64 0.45 -6.78
C CYS A 30 2.05 0.15 -8.23
N HIS A 31 1.97 -1.12 -8.61
CA HIS A 31 2.18 -1.58 -9.99
C HIS A 31 0.87 -1.63 -10.75
N SER A 32 -0.18 -2.16 -10.14
CA SER A 32 -1.52 -2.17 -10.70
C SER A 32 -2.55 -2.36 -9.59
N GLU A 33 -3.77 -1.98 -9.91
CA GLU A 33 -4.94 -2.15 -9.07
C GLU A 33 -6.12 -2.46 -10.00
N ASP A 34 -6.86 -3.53 -9.68
CA ASP A 34 -8.11 -3.89 -10.36
C ASP A 34 -9.15 -4.43 -9.36
N ASP A 35 -10.24 -5.02 -9.84
CA ASP A 35 -11.29 -5.60 -9.00
C ASP A 35 -10.88 -6.93 -8.32
N VAL A 36 -9.74 -7.50 -8.71
CA VAL A 36 -9.23 -8.78 -8.21
C VAL A 36 -8.16 -8.54 -7.16
N GLU A 37 -7.21 -7.64 -7.40
CA GLU A 37 -6.04 -7.46 -6.55
C GLU A 37 -5.37 -6.08 -6.66
N VAL A 38 -4.52 -5.81 -5.67
CA VAL A 38 -3.55 -4.71 -5.66
C VAL A 38 -2.16 -5.32 -5.68
N ILE A 39 -1.34 -4.89 -6.65
CA ILE A 39 0.05 -5.35 -6.78
C ILE A 39 0.98 -4.24 -6.34
N LEU A 40 1.84 -4.53 -5.36
CA LEU A 40 2.88 -3.62 -4.89
C LEU A 40 4.27 -4.18 -5.17
N HIS A 41 5.17 -3.31 -5.63
CA HIS A 41 6.61 -3.55 -5.65
C HIS A 41 7.29 -2.84 -4.48
N ASP A 42 8.49 -3.32 -4.14
CA ASP A 42 9.33 -2.75 -3.08
C ASP A 42 8.51 -2.54 -1.79
N ALA A 43 7.83 -3.59 -1.33
CA ALA A 43 6.86 -3.49 -0.26
C ALA A 43 7.46 -3.73 1.14
N ASP A 44 6.90 -3.04 2.13
CA ASP A 44 7.15 -3.22 3.55
C ASP A 44 5.82 -3.48 4.26
N GLN A 45 5.82 -4.36 5.27
CA GLN A 45 4.63 -4.79 5.98
C GLN A 45 4.69 -4.34 7.43
N HIS A 46 3.57 -3.85 7.91
CA HIS A 46 3.27 -3.74 9.32
C HIS A 46 2.21 -4.76 9.70
N ASP A 47 2.58 -5.63 10.64
CA ASP A 47 1.69 -6.57 11.29
C ASP A 47 1.58 -6.16 12.77
N PRO A 48 0.39 -5.70 13.24
CA PRO A 48 0.21 -5.26 14.61
C PRO A 48 0.35 -6.39 15.64
N ALA A 49 0.21 -7.66 15.25
CA ALA A 49 0.41 -8.80 16.16
C ALA A 49 1.90 -9.13 16.37
N MET A 50 2.77 -8.65 15.47
CA MET A 50 4.20 -8.95 15.46
C MET A 50 5.09 -7.71 15.68
N SER A 51 4.48 -6.54 15.86
CA SER A 51 5.17 -5.25 16.00
C SER A 51 4.86 -4.59 17.35
N ASP A 52 5.91 -4.13 18.05
CA ASP A 52 5.77 -3.29 19.24
C ASP A 52 5.39 -1.83 18.89
N GLU A 53 5.66 -1.41 17.64
CA GLU A 53 5.24 -0.11 17.09
C GLU A 53 3.82 -0.22 16.56
N ASN A 54 2.97 0.76 16.85
CA ASN A 54 1.61 0.80 16.30
C ASN A 54 1.61 1.27 14.83
N THR A 55 0.54 0.95 14.09
CA THR A 55 0.46 1.23 12.64
C THR A 55 0.61 2.72 12.31
N GLU A 56 0.03 3.61 13.13
CA GLU A 56 0.10 5.06 12.88
C GLU A 56 1.52 5.59 12.99
N GLN A 57 2.26 5.25 14.05
CA GLN A 57 3.66 5.63 14.24
C GLN A 57 4.52 5.14 13.08
N TRP A 58 4.33 3.89 12.68
CA TRP A 58 5.04 3.29 11.56
C TRP A 58 4.77 4.04 10.25
N LEU A 59 3.50 4.36 9.95
CA LEU A 59 3.10 5.12 8.77
C LEU A 59 3.68 6.55 8.77
N GLN A 60 3.67 7.25 9.91
CA GLN A 60 4.27 8.59 10.01
C GLN A 60 5.78 8.54 9.75
N ARG A 61 6.46 7.53 10.30
CA ARG A 61 7.90 7.34 10.06
C ARG A 61 8.18 7.08 8.59
N ALA A 62 7.40 6.19 7.96
CA ALA A 62 7.54 5.86 6.55
C ALA A 62 7.25 7.07 5.65
N ARG A 63 6.24 7.89 5.97
CA ARG A 63 5.95 9.12 5.23
C ARG A 63 7.11 10.12 5.31
N ARG A 64 7.77 10.22 6.47
CA ARG A 64 8.85 11.20 6.70
C ARG A 64 10.19 10.77 6.13
N PHE A 65 10.53 9.49 6.22
CA PHE A 65 11.87 8.98 5.91
C PHE A 65 11.91 7.97 4.76
N GLY A 66 10.75 7.57 4.22
CA GLY A 66 10.60 6.40 3.36
C GLY A 66 10.35 5.13 4.18
N HIS A 67 9.76 4.12 3.54
CA HIS A 67 9.61 2.77 4.09
C HIS A 67 10.86 1.92 3.81
N TRP A 68 10.95 0.73 4.42
CA TRP A 68 12.10 -0.15 4.26
C TRP A 68 11.68 -1.46 3.57
N PRO A 69 11.73 -1.53 2.23
CA PRO A 69 11.26 -2.68 1.48
C PRO A 69 11.90 -3.99 1.95
N ARG A 70 11.06 -4.97 2.31
CA ARG A 70 11.48 -6.34 2.66
C ARG A 70 10.92 -7.38 1.70
N VAL A 71 9.90 -7.00 0.93
CA VAL A 71 9.21 -7.87 -0.02
C VAL A 71 9.31 -7.24 -1.40
N SER A 72 9.88 -7.95 -2.37
CA SER A 72 10.08 -7.42 -3.72
C SER A 72 8.77 -7.19 -4.45
N THR A 73 7.81 -8.11 -4.30
CA THR A 73 6.47 -8.01 -4.90
C THR A 73 5.47 -8.73 -4.03
N ILE A 74 4.33 -8.08 -3.79
CA ILE A 74 3.18 -8.67 -3.10
C ILE A 74 1.92 -8.43 -3.91
N ARG A 75 1.03 -9.43 -3.88
CA ARG A 75 -0.31 -9.39 -4.47
C ARG A 75 -1.31 -9.47 -3.35
N ILE A 76 -2.12 -8.43 -3.18
CA ILE A 76 -3.09 -8.31 -2.10
C ILE A 76 -4.47 -8.47 -2.72
N PRO A 77 -5.22 -9.56 -2.42
CA PRO A 77 -6.57 -9.75 -2.93
C PRO A 77 -7.48 -8.57 -2.56
N ARG A 78 -8.21 -8.04 -3.54
CA ARG A 78 -9.13 -6.91 -3.34
C ARG A 78 -10.12 -7.12 -2.18
N PRO A 79 -10.68 -8.32 -1.94
CA PRO A 79 -11.57 -8.56 -0.79
C PRO A 79 -10.90 -8.42 0.58
N GLN A 80 -9.57 -8.38 0.65
CA GLN A 80 -8.83 -8.16 1.90
C GLN A 80 -8.54 -6.68 2.14
N VAL A 81 -8.61 -5.84 1.08
CA VAL A 81 -8.26 -4.42 1.13
C VAL A 81 -9.41 -3.62 1.75
N SER A 82 -9.15 -3.02 2.91
CA SER A 82 -10.08 -2.10 3.57
C SER A 82 -9.90 -0.66 3.09
N SER A 83 -8.69 -0.26 2.71
CA SER A 83 -8.38 1.06 2.17
C SER A 83 -7.11 1.04 1.32
N LEU A 84 -7.08 1.90 0.31
CA LEU A 84 -5.92 2.15 -0.55
C LEU A 84 -5.78 3.66 -0.77
N VAL A 85 -4.69 4.23 -0.26
CA VAL A 85 -4.42 5.67 -0.31
C VAL A 85 -2.96 5.95 -0.63
N ARG A 86 -2.62 7.17 -1.08
CA ARG A 86 -1.22 7.55 -1.28
C ARG A 86 -0.54 7.72 0.07
N LEU A 87 0.71 7.29 0.20
CA LEU A 87 1.47 7.50 1.45
C LEU A 87 1.56 8.99 1.83
N ALA A 88 1.57 9.88 0.83
CA ALA A 88 1.58 11.33 1.04
C ALA A 88 0.32 11.88 1.73
N GLU A 89 -0.82 11.18 1.59
CA GLU A 89 -2.14 11.57 2.12
C GLU A 89 -2.33 11.15 3.59
N ILE A 90 -1.46 10.27 4.12
CA ILE A 90 -1.49 9.90 5.54
C ILE A 90 -1.24 11.13 6.41
N SER A 91 -2.25 11.58 7.12
CA SER A 91 -2.15 12.73 8.03
C SER A 91 -1.60 12.32 9.39
N ALA A 92 -0.83 13.19 10.03
CA ALA A 92 -0.47 13.05 11.45
C ALA A 92 -1.68 13.51 12.26
N SER A 93 -2.29 12.61 13.03
CA SER A 93 -3.33 12.96 13.98
C SER A 93 -2.74 13.65 15.21
#